data_AF-A0A0W8CS72-F1
#
_entry.id   AF-A0A0W8CS72-F1
#
_cell.length_a   1.000
_cell.length_b   1.000
_cell.length_c   1.000
_cell.angle_alpha   90.00
_cell.angle_beta   90.00
_cell.angle_gamma   90.00
#
_symmetry.space_group_name_H-M   'P 1'
#
loop_
_entity.id
_entity.type
_entity.pdbx_description
1 polymer ?
#
loop_
_entity_poly.entity_id
_entity_poly.type
_entity_poly.pdbx_seq_one_letter_code
_entity_poly.pdbx_strand_id
1 'polypeptide(L)'
;MREEVKRLEEMYSEMEKRNEVGALFSLVQWQSLGDATTANLNELQQKYSELTLVAHALSQDQVVLQNLLQEHKNFNRTVSSLLEETQADTFAIWDSGVPPSSSFAAKFRPLSIAEGYALVRESYEEIQKFTESEDFDTTGASFMGWTDKRKFDQNSQALQYSFTKHFPFEDPQHVFTKSWNTFLDGPKLENLAFDNSVQSRFEVLQVLNDDLLIIRRDHRMPRFPMTFTSVQVLFRLQTTTGYTLCIRSISSPEITNLLEPQEYLIDVFHW
;
A
#
# COMPACT_ATOMS: atom_id res chain seq x y z
N MET A 1 -20.40 28.09 3.95
CA MET A 1 -20.75 27.00 3.01
C MET A 1 -21.40 25.77 3.67
N ARG A 2 -20.74 24.94 4.50
CA ARG A 2 -21.42 23.76 5.11
C ARG A 2 -22.62 24.11 6.00
N GLU A 3 -22.54 25.20 6.77
CA GLU A 3 -23.62 25.59 7.68
C GLU A 3 -24.82 26.24 6.97
N GLU A 4 -24.58 26.93 5.85
CA GLU A 4 -25.66 27.52 5.03
C GLU A 4 -26.44 26.43 4.29
N VAL A 5 -25.76 25.41 3.76
CA VAL A 5 -26.42 24.26 3.13
C VAL A 5 -27.27 23.51 4.14
N LYS A 6 -26.76 23.33 5.37
CA LYS A 6 -27.50 22.63 6.44
C LYS A 6 -28.77 23.37 6.89
N ARG A 7 -28.70 24.71 6.99
CA ARG A 7 -29.90 25.54 7.27
C ARG A 7 -30.93 25.48 6.15
N LEU A 8 -30.47 25.41 4.90
CA LEU A 8 -31.36 25.32 3.74
C LEU A 8 -32.05 23.95 3.63
N GLU A 9 -31.35 22.87 3.98
CA GLU A 9 -31.93 21.51 4.08
C GLU A 9 -32.98 21.42 5.19
N GLU A 10 -32.74 22.04 6.34
CA GLU A 10 -33.71 22.11 7.45
C GLU A 10 -34.96 22.93 7.08
N MET A 11 -34.78 24.07 6.40
CA MET A 11 -35.91 24.88 5.90
C MET A 11 -36.75 24.14 4.84
N TYR A 12 -36.13 23.30 4.00
CA TYR A 12 -36.85 22.50 3.02
C TYR A 12 -37.66 21.37 3.66
N SER A 13 -37.08 20.70 4.66
CA SER A 13 -37.80 19.68 5.45
C SER A 13 -39.01 20.25 6.19
N GLU A 14 -38.98 21.53 6.59
CA GLU A 14 -40.15 22.21 7.16
C GLU A 14 -41.22 22.58 6.11
N MET A 15 -40.82 22.98 4.90
CA MET A 15 -41.77 23.31 3.82
C MET A 15 -42.48 22.07 3.27
N GLU A 16 -41.78 20.95 3.15
CA GLU A 16 -42.35 19.68 2.67
C GLU A 16 -43.41 19.14 3.65
N LYS A 17 -43.13 19.24 4.96
CA LYS A 17 -44.10 18.92 6.02
C LYS A 17 -45.32 19.86 6.03
N ARG A 18 -45.16 21.12 5.62
CA ARG A 18 -46.29 22.06 5.47
C ARG A 18 -47.15 21.77 4.25
N ASN A 19 -46.57 21.28 3.16
CA ASN A 19 -47.30 20.90 1.95
C ASN A 19 -48.11 19.61 2.12
N GLU A 20 -47.63 18.64 2.91
CA GLU A 20 -48.41 17.43 3.22
C GLU A 20 -49.66 17.73 4.07
N VAL A 21 -49.62 18.72 4.96
CA VAL A 21 -50.76 19.12 5.80
C VAL A 21 -51.75 20.03 5.06
N GLY A 22 -51.30 20.72 4.00
CA GLY A 22 -52.14 21.61 3.19
C GLY A 22 -53.00 20.91 2.12
N ALA A 23 -52.72 19.65 1.78
CA ALA A 23 -53.36 18.93 0.68
C ALA A 23 -54.81 18.46 0.96
N LEU A 24 -55.34 18.64 2.18
CA LEU A 24 -56.69 18.19 2.56
C LEU A 24 -57.71 19.31 2.85
N PHE A 25 -57.33 20.59 2.75
CA PHE A 25 -58.21 21.72 3.05
C PHE A 25 -57.96 22.93 2.13
N SER A 26 -58.25 22.82 0.83
CA SER A 26 -58.63 23.99 0.00
C SER A 26 -59.01 23.59 -1.43
N LEU A 27 -60.19 22.98 -1.58
CA LEU A 27 -60.86 22.91 -2.89
C LEU A 27 -61.88 24.05 -3.07
N VAL A 28 -61.78 25.13 -2.30
CA VAL A 28 -62.70 26.27 -2.43
C VAL A 28 -61.89 27.56 -2.35
N GLN A 29 -62.01 28.33 -3.43
CA GLN A 29 -61.61 29.72 -3.56
C GLN A 29 -60.10 29.94 -3.65
N TRP A 30 -59.63 30.36 -4.83
CA TRP A 30 -58.75 31.51 -5.09
C TRP A 30 -58.38 31.55 -6.58
N GLN A 31 -59.37 31.90 -7.41
CA GLN A 31 -59.23 32.02 -8.86
C GLN A 31 -58.65 33.37 -9.33
N SER A 32 -57.90 34.11 -8.48
CA SER A 32 -57.46 35.48 -8.84
C SER A 32 -56.04 35.87 -8.38
N LEU A 33 -55.18 34.94 -7.97
CA LEU A 33 -53.79 35.25 -7.56
C LEU A 33 -52.73 34.34 -8.25
N GLY A 34 -53.07 33.78 -9.41
CA GLY A 34 -52.31 32.71 -10.08
C GLY A 34 -51.06 33.11 -10.87
N ASP A 35 -50.77 34.40 -11.08
CA ASP A 35 -49.65 34.82 -11.95
C ASP A 35 -48.37 35.21 -11.20
N ALA A 36 -48.46 35.75 -9.98
CA ALA A 36 -47.27 36.23 -9.26
C ALA A 36 -46.50 35.09 -8.54
N THR A 37 -47.23 34.09 -8.04
CA THR A 37 -46.65 32.97 -7.27
C THR A 37 -46.02 31.90 -8.16
N THR A 38 -46.58 31.71 -9.37
CA THR A 38 -46.07 30.77 -10.38
C THR A 38 -44.82 31.31 -11.08
N ALA A 39 -44.76 32.62 -11.35
CA ALA A 39 -43.57 33.29 -11.88
C ALA A 39 -42.37 33.16 -10.92
N ASN A 40 -42.57 33.41 -9.62
CA ASN A 40 -41.52 33.26 -8.60
C ASN A 40 -41.06 31.81 -8.41
N LEU A 41 -41.98 30.83 -8.50
CA LEU A 41 -41.62 29.41 -8.42
C LEU A 41 -40.81 28.96 -9.64
N ASN A 42 -41.17 29.41 -10.84
CA ASN A 42 -40.43 29.10 -12.06
C ASN A 42 -39.04 29.76 -12.07
N GLU A 43 -38.93 31.00 -11.59
CA GLU A 43 -37.62 31.67 -11.47
C GLU A 43 -36.72 30.97 -10.44
N LEU A 44 -37.28 30.53 -9.32
CA LEU A 44 -36.55 29.76 -8.31
C LEU A 44 -36.10 28.39 -8.84
N GLN A 45 -36.97 27.70 -9.57
CA GLN A 45 -36.65 26.42 -10.21
C GLN A 45 -35.55 26.58 -11.27
N GLN A 46 -35.59 27.66 -12.04
CA GLN A 46 -34.54 27.99 -13.00
C GLN A 46 -33.20 28.22 -12.29
N LYS A 47 -33.16 29.06 -11.25
CA LYS A 47 -31.93 29.29 -10.48
C LYS A 47 -31.40 28.02 -9.82
N TYR A 48 -32.27 27.13 -9.35
CA TYR A 48 -31.86 25.84 -8.78
C TYR A 48 -31.23 24.93 -9.84
N SER A 49 -31.80 24.89 -11.05
CA SER A 49 -31.22 24.13 -12.16
C SER A 49 -29.85 24.65 -12.58
N GLU A 50 -29.68 25.98 -12.63
CA GLU A 50 -28.40 26.63 -12.94
C GLU A 50 -27.35 26.34 -11.86
N LEU A 51 -27.72 26.45 -10.58
CA LEU A 51 -26.84 26.13 -9.46
C LEU A 51 -26.41 24.66 -9.43
N THR A 52 -27.33 23.74 -9.78
CA THR A 52 -27.02 22.30 -9.83
C THR A 52 -26.02 21.99 -10.95
N LEU A 53 -26.17 22.62 -12.11
CA LEU A 53 -25.22 22.47 -13.22
C LEU A 53 -23.83 23.01 -12.84
N VAL A 54 -23.77 24.17 -12.18
CA VAL A 54 -22.51 24.76 -11.71
C VAL A 54 -21.86 23.88 -10.63
N ALA A 55 -22.63 23.35 -9.68
CA ALA A 55 -22.12 22.45 -8.66
C ALA A 55 -21.55 21.15 -9.26
N HIS A 56 -22.20 20.60 -10.28
CA HIS A 56 -21.71 19.43 -10.99
C HIS A 56 -20.40 19.73 -11.74
N ALA A 57 -20.33 20.86 -12.46
CA ALA A 57 -19.12 21.28 -13.15
C ALA A 57 -17.95 21.47 -12.17
N LEU A 58 -18.17 22.15 -11.05
CA LEU A 58 -17.16 22.33 -10.00
C LEU A 58 -16.70 21.01 -9.38
N SER A 59 -17.61 20.05 -9.21
CA SER A 59 -17.24 18.72 -8.71
C SER A 59 -16.36 17.96 -9.70
N GLN A 60 -16.60 18.10 -11.00
CA GLN A 60 -15.75 17.51 -12.04
C GLN A 60 -14.37 18.17 -12.04
N ASP A 61 -14.32 19.50 -11.98
CA ASP A 61 -13.06 20.25 -11.92
C ASP A 61 -12.25 19.91 -10.67
N GLN A 62 -12.91 19.71 -9.53
CA GLN A 62 -12.26 19.26 -8.30
C GLN A 62 -11.58 17.90 -8.47
N VAL A 63 -12.23 16.94 -9.13
CA VAL A 63 -11.64 15.61 -9.39
C VAL A 63 -10.43 15.73 -10.31
N VAL A 64 -10.52 16.54 -11.37
CA VAL A 64 -9.40 16.78 -12.29
C VAL A 64 -8.22 17.43 -11.56
N LEU A 65 -8.47 18.44 -10.74
CA LEU A 65 -7.43 19.11 -9.96
C LEU A 65 -6.80 18.17 -8.94
N GLN A 66 -7.57 17.30 -8.28
CA GLN A 66 -7.03 16.30 -7.36
C GLN A 66 -6.13 15.30 -8.08
N ASN A 67 -6.53 14.84 -9.26
CA ASN A 67 -5.70 13.95 -10.08
C ASN A 67 -4.40 14.63 -10.51
N LEU A 68 -4.47 15.87 -10.99
CA LEU A 68 -3.28 16.64 -11.40
C LEU A 68 -2.33 16.89 -10.20
N LEU A 69 -2.89 17.18 -9.03
CA LEU A 69 -2.12 17.39 -7.81
C LEU A 69 -1.46 16.07 -7.36
N GLN A 70 -2.13 14.93 -7.55
CA GLN A 70 -1.55 13.61 -7.30
C GLN A 70 -0.41 13.30 -8.28
N GLU A 71 -0.59 13.57 -9.58
CA GLU A 71 0.47 13.41 -10.59
C GLU A 71 1.67 14.31 -10.28
N HIS A 72 1.43 15.56 -9.92
CA HIS A 72 2.49 16.50 -9.54
C HIS A 72 3.22 16.07 -8.26
N LYS A 73 2.52 15.50 -7.27
CA LYS A 73 3.13 14.90 -6.07
C LYS A 73 4.00 13.70 -6.43
N ASN A 74 3.51 12.83 -7.32
CA ASN A 74 4.25 11.66 -7.77
C ASN A 74 5.52 12.09 -8.53
N PHE A 75 5.39 13.05 -9.46
CA PHE A 75 6.52 13.62 -10.19
C PHE A 75 7.55 14.25 -9.25
N ASN A 76 7.11 15.09 -8.31
CA ASN A 76 8.02 15.70 -7.34
C ASN A 76 8.69 14.66 -6.46
N ARG A 77 8.00 13.60 -6.06
CA ARG A 77 8.62 12.49 -5.32
C ARG A 77 9.71 11.81 -6.16
N THR A 78 9.46 11.55 -7.45
CA THR A 78 10.45 10.97 -8.38
C THR A 78 11.63 11.91 -8.61
N VAL A 79 11.39 13.21 -8.78
CA VAL A 79 12.46 14.20 -8.98
C VAL A 79 13.27 14.40 -7.70
N SER A 80 12.62 14.46 -6.53
CA SER A 80 13.30 14.49 -5.24
C SER A 80 14.15 13.25 -5.03
N SER A 81 13.65 12.05 -5.35
CA SER A 81 14.46 10.83 -5.24
C SER A 81 15.67 10.83 -6.19
N LEU A 82 15.55 11.42 -7.38
CA LEU A 82 16.67 11.57 -8.32
C LEU A 82 17.67 12.66 -7.90
N LEU A 83 17.21 13.69 -7.18
CA LEU A 83 18.07 14.75 -6.65
C LEU A 83 18.80 14.33 -5.35
N GLU A 84 18.15 13.55 -4.50
CA GLU A 84 18.72 12.97 -3.27
C GLU A 84 19.81 11.92 -3.56
N GLU A 85 19.82 11.30 -4.75
CA GLU A 85 20.94 10.46 -5.23
C GLU A 85 22.30 11.22 -5.29
N THR A 86 22.31 12.55 -5.12
CA THR A 86 23.53 13.36 -5.30
C THR A 86 24.29 13.68 -4.01
N GLN A 87 23.73 13.58 -2.80
CA GLN A 87 24.47 13.82 -1.53
C GLN A 87 23.62 13.58 -0.27
N ALA A 88 23.83 12.43 0.40
CA ALA A 88 23.69 12.14 1.85
C ALA A 88 22.99 10.80 2.15
N ASP A 89 23.64 9.97 2.98
CA ASP A 89 23.19 8.72 3.61
C ASP A 89 22.66 7.62 2.68
N THR A 90 23.57 6.71 2.27
CA THR A 90 23.30 5.48 1.49
C THR A 90 22.13 4.62 2.02
N PHE A 91 21.74 4.79 3.29
CA PHE A 91 20.64 4.06 3.92
C PHE A 91 19.70 4.96 4.74
N ALA A 92 19.41 6.17 4.25
CA ALA A 92 18.39 7.02 4.87
C ALA A 92 17.07 6.25 5.06
N ILE A 93 16.41 6.45 6.20
CA ILE A 93 15.09 5.86 6.47
C ILE A 93 14.12 6.42 5.45
N TRP A 94 13.48 5.52 4.70
CA TRP A 94 12.47 5.90 3.73
C TRP A 94 11.09 5.57 4.27
N ASP A 95 10.15 6.52 4.20
CA ASP A 95 8.79 6.40 4.71
C ASP A 95 7.81 7.11 3.77
N SER A 96 6.84 6.37 3.23
CA SER A 96 5.82 6.90 2.32
C SER A 96 4.53 7.34 3.03
N GLY A 97 4.48 7.26 4.37
CA GLY A 97 3.39 7.78 5.20
C GLY A 97 2.86 6.79 6.24
N VAL A 98 3.67 5.85 6.71
CA VAL A 98 3.28 4.92 7.78
C VAL A 98 3.06 5.73 9.08
N PRO A 99 1.98 5.47 9.84
CA PRO A 99 1.76 6.18 11.10
C PRO A 99 2.96 6.03 12.05
N PRO A 100 3.45 7.12 12.66
CA PRO A 100 4.50 7.04 13.66
C PRO A 100 4.11 6.11 14.81
N SER A 101 5.04 5.24 15.21
CA SER A 101 4.91 4.36 16.38
C SER A 101 6.11 4.53 17.30
N SER A 102 5.88 4.36 18.61
CA SER A 102 6.93 4.25 19.61
C SER A 102 7.91 3.10 19.34
N SER A 103 7.46 2.05 18.63
CA SER A 103 8.30 0.93 18.20
C SER A 103 9.43 1.36 17.25
N PHE A 104 9.31 2.51 16.57
CA PHE A 104 10.34 3.02 15.67
C PHE A 104 11.56 3.56 16.40
N ALA A 105 11.42 3.90 17.69
CA ALA A 105 12.54 4.33 18.54
C ALA A 105 13.27 3.14 19.20
N ALA A 106 12.79 1.91 18.99
CA ALA A 106 13.41 0.71 19.54
C ALA A 106 14.82 0.50 18.97
N LYS A 107 15.79 0.21 19.84
CA LYS A 107 17.16 -0.05 19.44
C LYS A 107 17.33 -1.54 19.15
N PHE A 108 17.51 -1.88 17.88
CA PHE A 108 17.83 -3.25 17.45
C PHE A 108 19.12 -3.74 18.11
N ARG A 109 19.16 -5.00 18.57
CA ARG A 109 20.38 -5.64 19.08
C ARG A 109 21.23 -6.04 17.87
N PRO A 110 22.42 -5.43 17.68
CA PRO A 110 23.28 -5.81 16.56
C PRO A 110 23.64 -7.30 16.65
N LEU A 111 23.51 -8.00 15.52
CA LEU A 111 23.95 -9.36 15.36
C LEU A 111 25.45 -9.40 15.11
N SER A 112 26.12 -10.44 15.59
CA SER A 112 27.46 -10.76 15.13
C SER A 112 27.43 -11.32 13.71
N ILE A 113 28.57 -11.23 13.02
CA ILE A 113 28.76 -11.83 11.69
C ILE A 113 28.46 -13.34 11.72
N ALA A 114 28.82 -14.04 12.80
CA ALA A 114 28.57 -15.47 12.96
C ALA A 114 27.07 -15.79 13.08
N GLU A 115 26.31 -15.01 13.86
CA GLU A 115 24.85 -15.14 13.94
C GLU A 115 24.18 -14.86 12.59
N GLY A 116 24.64 -13.81 11.89
CA GLY A 116 24.16 -13.49 10.54
C GLY A 116 24.36 -14.64 9.55
N TYR A 117 25.57 -15.21 9.48
CA TYR A 117 25.82 -16.36 8.61
C TYR A 117 25.09 -17.63 9.04
N ALA A 118 24.78 -17.80 10.32
CA ALA A 118 23.95 -18.92 10.78
C ALA A 118 22.53 -18.81 10.21
N LEU A 119 21.94 -17.61 10.22
CA LEU A 119 20.62 -17.34 9.61
C LEU A 119 20.64 -17.59 8.09
N VAL A 120 21.71 -17.15 7.41
CA VAL A 120 21.90 -17.39 5.97
C VAL A 120 21.93 -18.89 5.67
N ARG A 121 22.72 -19.66 6.44
CA ARG A 121 22.83 -21.12 6.26
C ARG A 121 21.49 -21.81 6.49
N GLU A 122 20.82 -21.51 7.60
CA GLU A 122 19.52 -22.10 7.93
C GLU A 122 18.49 -21.82 6.83
N SER A 123 18.45 -20.58 6.33
CA SER A 123 17.54 -20.18 5.26
C SER A 123 17.86 -20.91 3.96
N TYR A 124 19.14 -21.00 3.60
CA TYR A 124 19.56 -21.70 2.39
C TYR A 124 19.26 -23.21 2.45
N GLU A 125 19.46 -23.86 3.60
CA GLU A 125 19.08 -25.26 3.79
C GLU A 125 17.57 -25.48 3.62
N GLU A 126 16.73 -24.56 4.09
CA GLU A 126 15.28 -24.63 3.91
C GLU A 126 14.86 -24.41 2.44
N ILE A 127 15.49 -23.45 1.75
CA ILE A 127 15.34 -23.22 0.31
C ILE A 127 15.68 -24.49 -0.48
N GLN A 128 16.80 -25.14 -0.18
CA GLN A 128 17.20 -26.37 -0.86
C GLN A 128 16.20 -27.50 -0.63
N LYS A 129 15.76 -27.71 0.63
CA LYS A 129 14.76 -28.73 0.97
C LYS A 129 13.48 -28.57 0.15
N PHE A 130 12.98 -27.34 -0.03
CA PHE A 130 11.79 -27.12 -0.84
C PHE A 130 12.07 -27.25 -2.35
N THR A 131 13.18 -26.68 -2.83
CA THR A 131 13.53 -26.66 -4.26
C THR A 131 13.75 -28.07 -4.80
N GLU A 132 14.48 -28.90 -4.04
CA GLU A 132 14.84 -30.28 -4.40
C GLU A 132 13.71 -31.29 -4.06
N SER A 133 12.66 -30.88 -3.34
CA SER A 133 11.51 -31.74 -3.04
C SER A 133 10.81 -32.18 -4.33
N GLU A 134 10.71 -33.50 -4.53
CA GLU A 134 9.91 -34.12 -5.60
C GLU A 134 8.43 -34.25 -5.21
N ASP A 135 8.13 -34.23 -3.91
CA ASP A 135 6.77 -34.24 -3.38
C ASP A 135 6.21 -32.81 -3.39
N PHE A 136 5.48 -32.46 -4.45
CA PHE A 136 4.82 -31.18 -4.63
C PHE A 136 3.57 -31.29 -5.52
N ASP A 137 2.65 -30.37 -5.31
CA ASP A 137 1.49 -30.17 -6.16
C ASP A 137 1.78 -29.05 -7.19
N THR A 138 1.28 -29.21 -8.41
CA THR A 138 1.32 -28.20 -9.46
C THR A 138 -0.01 -28.18 -10.20
N THR A 139 -0.42 -27.03 -10.73
CA THR A 139 -1.60 -26.99 -11.60
C THR A 139 -1.34 -27.61 -12.96
N GLY A 140 -0.07 -27.78 -13.34
CA GLY A 140 0.33 -28.14 -14.69
C GLY A 140 0.08 -27.03 -15.73
N ALA A 141 -0.47 -25.88 -15.31
CA ALA A 141 -0.70 -24.75 -16.20
C ALA A 141 0.59 -23.97 -16.41
N SER A 142 0.79 -23.50 -17.64
CA SER A 142 1.78 -22.46 -17.94
C SER A 142 1.04 -21.21 -18.39
N PHE A 143 1.16 -20.12 -17.62
CA PHE A 143 0.54 -18.84 -17.95
C PHE A 143 1.62 -17.80 -18.22
N MET A 144 1.70 -17.33 -19.47
CA MET A 144 2.72 -16.35 -19.89
C MET A 144 4.16 -16.78 -19.51
N GLY A 145 4.44 -18.07 -19.56
CA GLY A 145 5.75 -18.66 -19.21
C GLY A 145 5.99 -18.87 -17.71
N TRP A 146 5.02 -18.56 -16.85
CA TRP A 146 5.05 -18.91 -15.43
C TRP A 146 4.52 -20.32 -15.20
N THR A 147 5.18 -21.09 -14.36
CA THR A 147 4.71 -22.37 -13.80
C THR A 147 4.69 -22.31 -12.28
N ASP A 148 3.83 -23.10 -11.64
CA ASP A 148 3.69 -23.12 -10.18
C ASP A 148 4.11 -24.46 -9.57
N LYS A 149 4.66 -24.38 -8.35
CA LYS A 149 4.95 -25.52 -7.48
C LYS A 149 4.48 -25.17 -6.07
N ARG A 150 3.74 -26.06 -5.41
CA ARG A 150 3.17 -25.87 -4.08
C ARG A 150 3.39 -27.08 -3.21
N LYS A 151 3.52 -26.87 -1.91
CA LYS A 151 3.63 -27.94 -0.93
C LYS A 151 3.03 -27.49 0.38
N PHE A 152 2.18 -28.33 0.96
CA PHE A 152 1.75 -28.15 2.34
C PHE A 152 2.67 -28.96 3.25
N ASP A 153 3.46 -28.27 4.08
CA ASP A 153 4.29 -28.93 5.08
C ASP A 153 3.47 -29.20 6.34
N GLN A 154 3.20 -30.48 6.62
CA GLN A 154 2.44 -30.90 7.78
C GLN A 154 3.13 -30.58 9.11
N ASN A 155 4.45 -30.43 9.13
CA ASN A 155 5.19 -30.15 10.36
C ASN A 155 5.08 -28.69 10.74
N SER A 156 5.32 -27.78 9.79
CA SER A 156 5.19 -26.34 10.01
C SER A 156 3.75 -25.81 9.88
N GLN A 157 2.82 -26.63 9.38
CA GLN A 157 1.46 -26.23 9.00
C GLN A 157 1.47 -25.05 7.99
N ALA A 158 2.55 -24.92 7.22
CA ALA A 158 2.75 -23.83 6.27
C ALA A 158 2.49 -24.31 4.84
N LEU A 159 1.82 -23.45 4.07
CA LEU A 159 1.72 -23.62 2.62
C LEU A 159 2.89 -22.89 1.96
N GLN A 160 3.80 -23.66 1.37
CA GLN A 160 4.91 -23.17 0.58
C GLN A 160 4.51 -23.16 -0.89
N TYR A 161 4.89 -22.12 -1.61
CA TYR A 161 4.65 -22.00 -3.04
C TYR A 161 5.82 -21.31 -3.72
N SER A 162 6.02 -21.64 -4.99
CA SER A 162 7.01 -20.99 -5.84
C SER A 162 6.46 -20.85 -7.25
N PHE A 163 6.94 -19.82 -7.93
CA PHE A 163 6.65 -19.57 -9.32
C PHE A 163 7.96 -19.56 -10.10
N THR A 164 8.01 -20.30 -11.19
CA THR A 164 9.20 -20.35 -12.05
C THR A 164 8.89 -19.69 -13.38
N LYS A 165 9.80 -18.86 -13.88
CA LYS A 165 9.74 -18.27 -15.21
C LYS A 165 11.09 -18.34 -15.89
N HIS A 166 11.08 -18.67 -17.18
CA HIS A 166 12.26 -18.68 -18.01
C HIS A 166 12.37 -17.39 -18.81
N PHE A 167 13.55 -16.76 -18.76
CA PHE A 167 13.88 -15.54 -19.51
C PHE A 167 15.04 -15.85 -20.47
N PRO A 168 14.77 -16.17 -21.75
CA PRO A 168 15.78 -16.71 -22.65
C PRO A 168 16.87 -15.72 -23.09
N PHE A 169 16.64 -14.41 -22.88
CA PHE A 169 17.54 -13.34 -23.35
C PHE A 169 18.09 -12.47 -22.22
N GLU A 170 17.85 -12.87 -20.97
CA GLU A 170 18.33 -12.13 -19.80
C GLU A 170 19.61 -12.76 -19.26
N ASP A 171 20.55 -11.92 -18.84
CA ASP A 171 21.73 -12.34 -18.10
C ASP A 171 21.36 -12.56 -16.62
N PRO A 172 21.57 -13.75 -16.05
CA PRO A 172 21.25 -14.02 -14.64
C PRO A 172 21.93 -13.05 -13.67
N GLN A 173 23.17 -12.64 -13.95
CA GLN A 173 23.90 -11.71 -13.08
C GLN A 173 23.29 -10.30 -13.13
N HIS A 174 22.89 -9.85 -14.32
CA HIS A 174 22.16 -8.60 -14.49
C HIS A 174 20.84 -8.59 -13.71
N VAL A 175 20.01 -9.63 -13.88
CA VAL A 175 18.73 -9.76 -13.17
C VAL A 175 18.95 -9.79 -11.66
N PHE A 176 19.91 -10.58 -11.19
CA PHE A 176 20.26 -10.68 -9.77
C PHE A 176 20.68 -9.35 -9.17
N THR A 177 21.57 -8.62 -9.84
CA THR A 177 22.05 -7.31 -9.40
C THR A 177 20.92 -6.28 -9.37
N LYS A 178 20.07 -6.28 -10.41
CA LYS A 178 18.89 -5.42 -10.48
C LYS A 178 17.92 -5.71 -9.34
N SER A 179 17.61 -6.98 -9.08
CA SER A 179 16.75 -7.39 -7.99
C SER A 179 17.31 -6.93 -6.63
N TRP A 180 18.60 -7.15 -6.38
CA TRP A 180 19.24 -6.68 -5.15
C TRP A 180 19.08 -5.17 -4.93
N ASN A 181 19.39 -4.39 -5.96
CA ASN A 181 19.27 -2.93 -5.88
C ASN A 181 17.81 -2.49 -5.68
N THR A 182 16.85 -3.20 -6.27
CA THR A 182 15.42 -2.94 -6.05
C THR A 182 15.00 -3.24 -4.60
N PHE A 183 15.47 -4.33 -3.99
CA PHE A 183 15.11 -4.66 -2.61
C PHE A 183 15.73 -3.75 -1.55
N LEU A 184 16.83 -3.07 -1.89
CA LEU A 184 17.48 -2.06 -1.05
C LEU A 184 16.87 -0.66 -1.19
N ASP A 185 16.07 -0.43 -2.22
CA ASP A 185 15.47 0.86 -2.54
C ASP A 185 13.98 0.82 -2.20
N GLY A 186 13.62 1.45 -1.08
CA GLY A 186 12.24 1.54 -0.58
C GLY A 186 11.23 1.98 -1.64
N PRO A 187 11.42 3.14 -2.32
CA PRO A 187 10.55 3.57 -3.40
C PRO A 187 10.43 2.58 -4.56
N LYS A 188 11.55 2.03 -5.05
CA LYS A 188 11.51 1.06 -6.17
C LYS A 188 10.77 -0.21 -5.78
N LEU A 189 10.99 -0.70 -4.56
CA LEU A 189 10.29 -1.87 -4.05
C LEU A 189 8.79 -1.60 -3.86
N GLU A 190 8.41 -0.46 -3.29
CA GLU A 190 7.00 -0.10 -3.11
C GLU A 190 6.26 -0.09 -4.45
N ASN A 191 6.81 0.58 -5.45
CA ASN A 191 6.24 0.65 -6.79
C ASN A 191 6.16 -0.72 -7.50
N LEU A 192 7.05 -1.66 -7.15
CA LEU A 192 7.07 -3.01 -7.73
C LEU A 192 6.09 -3.95 -7.05
N ALA A 193 6.05 -3.93 -5.71
CA ALA A 193 5.40 -4.94 -4.90
C ALA A 193 3.96 -4.58 -4.51
N PHE A 194 3.62 -3.29 -4.48
CA PHE A 194 2.34 -2.83 -3.98
C PHE A 194 1.64 -1.90 -4.98
N ASP A 195 0.33 -1.75 -4.81
CA ASP A 195 -0.38 -0.66 -5.46
C ASP A 195 -0.03 0.68 -4.79
N ASN A 196 -0.29 1.79 -5.48
CA ASN A 196 0.00 3.15 -4.99
C ASN A 196 -0.75 3.54 -3.70
N SER A 197 -1.60 2.66 -3.17
CA SER A 197 -2.39 2.92 -1.98
C SER A 197 -1.73 2.40 -0.70
N VAL A 198 -0.76 1.49 -0.82
CA VAL A 198 0.01 0.99 0.32
C VAL A 198 1.03 2.05 0.75
N GLN A 199 1.07 2.30 2.06
CA GLN A 199 2.12 3.10 2.68
C GLN A 199 3.18 2.16 3.24
N SER A 200 4.45 2.45 3.01
CA SER A 200 5.57 1.59 3.38
C SER A 200 6.68 2.40 4.02
N ARG A 201 7.38 1.77 4.97
CA ARG A 201 8.59 2.28 5.59
C ARG A 201 9.69 1.23 5.47
N PHE A 202 10.88 1.67 5.10
CA PHE A 202 12.07 0.85 4.94
C PHE A 202 13.22 1.45 5.75
N GLU A 203 13.85 0.62 6.57
CA GLU A 203 14.98 1.00 7.41
C GLU A 203 16.02 -0.11 7.41
N VAL A 204 17.29 0.25 7.19
CA VAL A 204 18.41 -0.67 7.41
C VAL A 204 18.84 -0.56 8.87
N LEU A 205 18.62 -1.64 9.62
CA LEU A 205 18.97 -1.71 11.04
C LEU A 205 20.45 -2.01 11.25
N GLN A 206 21.04 -2.83 10.38
CA GLN A 206 22.44 -3.22 10.46
C GLN A 206 22.97 -3.69 9.10
N VAL A 207 24.19 -3.28 8.76
CA VAL A 207 24.96 -3.86 7.64
C VAL A 207 26.00 -4.80 8.23
N LEU A 208 25.94 -6.09 7.92
CA LEU A 208 26.94 -7.07 8.35
C LEU A 208 28.09 -7.17 7.33
N ASN A 209 27.75 -7.14 6.04
CA ASN A 209 28.66 -6.97 4.91
C ASN A 209 27.86 -6.53 3.66
N ASP A 210 28.51 -6.45 2.51
CA ASP A 210 27.92 -5.98 1.24
C ASP A 210 26.78 -6.87 0.71
N ASP A 211 26.69 -8.12 1.17
CA ASP A 211 25.76 -9.15 0.72
C ASP A 211 24.76 -9.58 1.80
N LEU A 212 24.83 -8.99 3.00
CA LEU A 212 24.05 -9.39 4.17
C LEU A 212 23.69 -8.18 5.04
N LEU A 213 22.40 -7.87 5.09
CA LEU A 213 21.82 -6.76 5.83
C LEU A 213 20.69 -7.23 6.74
N ILE A 214 20.49 -6.51 7.83
CA ILE A 214 19.29 -6.60 8.64
C ILE A 214 18.44 -5.36 8.38
N ILE A 215 17.20 -5.58 7.99
CA ILE A 215 16.27 -4.52 7.60
C ILE A 215 14.99 -4.62 8.41
N ARG A 216 14.29 -3.49 8.54
CA ARG A 216 12.92 -3.41 9.03
C ARG A 216 12.03 -2.92 7.92
N ARG A 217 10.87 -3.55 7.78
CA ARG A 217 9.81 -3.13 6.87
C ARG A 217 8.50 -3.00 7.61
N ASP A 218 7.84 -1.87 7.40
CA ASP A 218 6.50 -1.61 7.91
C ASP A 218 5.58 -1.27 6.72
N HIS A 219 4.41 -1.89 6.65
CA HIS A 219 3.45 -1.70 5.55
C HIS A 219 2.06 -1.46 6.11
N ARG A 220 1.39 -0.43 5.63
CA ARG A 220 -0.01 -0.13 5.93
C ARG A 220 -0.83 -0.15 4.65
N MET A 221 -1.80 -1.05 4.62
CA MET A 221 -2.74 -1.16 3.51
C MET A 221 -4.02 -0.39 3.88
N PRO A 222 -4.63 0.40 2.97
CA PRO A 222 -5.83 1.18 3.30
C PRO A 222 -7.01 0.33 3.76
N ARG A 223 -7.06 -0.93 3.31
CA ARG A 223 -8.12 -1.88 3.64
C ARG A 223 -8.07 -2.36 5.09
N PHE A 224 -6.93 -2.25 5.75
CA PHE A 224 -6.75 -2.76 7.11
C PHE A 224 -6.32 -1.62 8.04
N PRO A 225 -6.96 -1.46 9.20
CA PRO A 225 -6.61 -0.41 10.13
C PRO A 225 -5.31 -0.71 10.90
N MET A 226 -4.46 -1.62 10.43
CA MET A 226 -3.22 -2.05 11.08
C MET A 226 -1.98 -1.82 10.20
N THR A 227 -0.81 -1.77 10.84
CA THR A 227 0.50 -1.73 10.21
C THR A 227 1.15 -3.11 10.37
N PHE A 228 1.56 -3.71 9.26
CA PHE A 228 2.28 -4.98 9.25
C PHE A 228 3.78 -4.69 9.32
N THR A 229 4.45 -5.23 10.33
CA THR A 229 5.86 -4.98 10.62
C THR A 229 6.64 -6.28 10.55
N SER A 230 7.87 -6.21 10.07
CA SER A 230 8.81 -7.32 10.13
C SER A 230 10.25 -6.82 10.22
N VAL A 231 11.06 -7.54 10.98
CA VAL A 231 12.51 -7.42 10.97
C VAL A 231 13.04 -8.62 10.21
N GLN A 232 13.87 -8.38 9.21
CA GLN A 232 14.23 -9.38 8.21
C GLN A 232 15.74 -9.41 8.02
N VAL A 233 16.29 -10.61 7.83
CA VAL A 233 17.58 -10.78 7.19
C VAL A 233 17.38 -10.72 5.68
N LEU A 234 18.11 -9.83 5.02
CA LEU A 234 18.17 -9.71 3.56
C LEU A 234 19.59 -10.09 3.14
N PHE A 235 19.71 -11.12 2.31
CA PHE A 235 21.01 -11.56 1.84
C PHE A 235 21.00 -12.00 0.39
N ARG A 236 22.18 -12.03 -0.21
CA ARG A 236 22.39 -12.55 -1.54
C ARG A 236 23.59 -13.49 -1.58
N LEU A 237 23.51 -14.53 -2.40
CA LEU A 237 24.52 -15.58 -2.51
C LEU A 237 24.73 -15.94 -3.98
N GLN A 238 25.96 -16.28 -4.32
CA GLN A 238 26.28 -17.02 -5.52
C GLN A 238 26.43 -18.49 -5.16
N THR A 239 25.71 -19.36 -5.85
CA THR A 239 25.78 -20.81 -5.69
C THR A 239 26.48 -21.45 -6.89
N THR A 240 26.71 -22.76 -6.85
CA THR A 240 27.25 -23.51 -7.98
C THR A 240 26.29 -23.54 -9.18
N THR A 241 24.99 -23.33 -8.95
CA THR A 241 23.93 -23.44 -9.96
C THR A 241 23.35 -22.07 -10.36
N GLY A 242 23.77 -20.98 -9.73
CA GLY A 242 23.29 -19.63 -10.06
C GLY A 242 23.43 -18.64 -8.91
N TYR A 243 22.38 -17.86 -8.69
CA TYR A 243 22.33 -16.82 -7.67
C TYR A 243 21.04 -16.95 -6.84
N THR A 244 21.12 -16.57 -5.58
CA THR A 244 19.97 -16.58 -4.65
C THR A 244 19.91 -15.25 -3.94
N LEU A 245 18.76 -14.60 -3.95
CA LEU A 245 18.46 -13.46 -3.11
C LEU A 245 17.38 -13.93 -2.13
N CYS A 246 17.54 -13.67 -0.85
CA CYS A 246 16.60 -14.16 0.16
C CYS A 246 16.25 -13.08 1.16
N ILE A 247 14.99 -13.09 1.58
CA ILE A 247 14.46 -12.26 2.66
C ILE A 247 13.72 -13.17 3.62
N ARG A 248 14.15 -13.18 4.88
CA ARG A 248 13.53 -13.99 5.93
C ARG A 248 13.31 -13.17 7.19
N SER A 249 12.12 -13.22 7.78
CA SER A 249 11.82 -12.61 9.06
C SER A 249 12.66 -13.26 10.17
N ILE A 250 13.14 -12.44 11.10
CA ILE A 250 13.92 -12.86 12.25
C ILE A 250 13.31 -12.31 13.54
N SER A 251 13.56 -13.01 14.65
CA SER A 251 13.11 -12.54 15.96
C SER A 251 13.90 -11.30 16.39
N SER A 252 13.16 -10.28 16.84
CA SER A 252 13.71 -9.04 17.41
C SER A 252 12.88 -8.64 18.63
N PRO A 253 13.06 -9.32 19.78
CA PRO A 253 12.24 -9.09 20.97
C PRO A 253 12.22 -7.62 21.41
N GLU A 254 13.31 -6.89 21.23
CA GLU A 254 13.43 -5.45 21.51
C GLU A 254 12.45 -4.58 20.72
N ILE A 255 12.12 -4.96 19.48
CA ILE A 255 11.14 -4.26 18.64
C ILE A 255 9.75 -4.84 18.91
N THR A 256 9.63 -6.18 18.96
CA THR A 256 8.35 -6.87 19.20
C THR A 256 7.68 -6.44 20.51
N ASN A 257 8.47 -6.24 21.57
CA ASN A 257 7.94 -5.85 22.88
C ASN A 257 7.45 -4.39 22.94
N LEU A 258 7.80 -3.57 21.95
CA LEU A 258 7.43 -2.17 21.85
C LEU A 258 6.38 -1.91 20.75
N LEU A 259 5.87 -2.96 20.12
CA LEU A 259 4.79 -2.83 19.13
C LEU A 259 3.52 -2.29 19.79
N GLU A 260 2.90 -1.32 19.13
CA GLU A 260 1.61 -0.77 19.52
C GLU A 260 0.47 -1.69 19.06
N PRO A 261 -0.75 -1.58 19.64
CA PRO A 261 -1.86 -2.48 19.32
C PRO A 261 -2.28 -2.50 17.84
N GLN A 262 -1.98 -1.43 17.09
CA GLN A 262 -2.22 -1.36 15.65
C GLN A 262 -1.09 -1.97 14.80
N GLU A 263 0.01 -2.41 15.40
CA GLU A 263 1.15 -3.03 14.72
C GLU A 263 1.11 -4.55 14.88
N TYR A 264 1.35 -5.27 13.78
CA TYR A 264 1.30 -6.73 13.74
C TYR A 264 2.55 -7.27 13.09
N LEU A 265 3.22 -8.19 13.79
CA LEU A 265 4.37 -8.89 13.24
C LEU A 265 3.92 -9.85 12.13
N ILE A 266 4.56 -9.75 10.97
CA ILE A 266 4.38 -10.71 9.87
C ILE A 266 5.62 -11.57 9.70
N ASP A 267 5.38 -12.87 9.53
CA ASP A 267 6.42 -13.80 9.13
C ASP A 267 6.53 -13.80 7.60
N VAL A 268 7.76 -13.65 7.11
CA VAL A 268 8.07 -13.42 5.69
C VAL A 268 9.23 -14.32 5.36
N PHE A 269 9.08 -15.18 4.36
CA PHE A 269 10.20 -15.94 3.82
C PHE A 269 10.04 -16.06 2.30
N HIS A 270 10.87 -15.32 1.57
CA HIS A 270 10.89 -15.27 0.12
C HIS A 270 12.32 -15.39 -0.41
N TRP A 271 12.49 -16.08 -1.54
CA TRP A 271 13.77 -16.23 -2.23
C TRP A 271 13.60 -16.35 -3.75
#